data_AF-A0AAD9UP54-F1
#
_entry.id   AF-A0AAD9UP54-F1
#
_cell.length_a   1.000
_cell.length_b   1.000
_cell.length_c   1.000
_cell.angle_alpha   90.00
_cell.angle_beta   90.00
_cell.angle_gamma   90.00
#
_symmetry.space_group_name_H-M   'P 1'
#
loop_
_entity.id
_entity.type
_entity.pdbx_description
1 polymer ?
#
loop_
_entity_poly.entity_id
_entity_poly.type
_entity_poly.pdbx_seq_one_letter_code
_entity_poly.pdbx_strand_id
1 'polypeptide(L)'
;MVCLRLKNIFGERWKQSYRDVKISAKPTQSCGLAANGQFLAFPWDVGGGGMVAVTPLDVVGRDTKSIKLKGHTSGIMDMIFNEFVPNVLATASDGW
;
A
#
# COMPACT_ATOMS: atom_id res chain seq x y z
N MET A 1 28.73 13.08 13.95
CA MET A 1 27.81 12.35 13.06
C MET A 1 28.19 12.69 11.63
N VAL A 2 28.73 11.74 10.86
CA VAL A 2 29.19 11.99 9.48
C VAL A 2 28.05 11.63 8.53
N CYS A 3 27.63 12.58 7.69
CA CYS A 3 26.61 12.35 6.66
C CYS A 3 27.30 11.84 5.38
N LEU A 4 26.88 10.68 4.88
CA LEU A 4 27.36 10.11 3.62
C LEU A 4 26.83 10.93 2.43
N ARG A 5 27.74 11.42 1.58
CA ARG A 5 27.36 12.12 0.34
C ARG A 5 27.24 11.13 -0.81
N LEU A 6 26.01 10.90 -1.25
CA LEU A 6 25.72 10.10 -2.44
C LEU A 6 25.78 11.00 -3.69
N LYS A 7 26.74 10.76 -4.58
CA LYS A 7 26.90 11.55 -5.82
C LYS A 7 25.99 11.07 -6.96
N ASN A 8 25.84 9.76 -7.08
CA ASN A 8 25.11 9.11 -8.16
C ASN A 8 24.17 8.06 -7.57
N ILE A 9 22.87 8.15 -7.85
CA ILE A 9 21.85 7.19 -7.44
C ILE A 9 20.98 6.92 -8.67
N PHE A 10 20.78 5.65 -9.01
CA PHE A 10 19.97 5.23 -10.15
C PHE A 10 18.89 4.25 -9.68
N GLY A 11 17.71 4.32 -10.29
CA GLY A 11 16.65 3.34 -10.04
C GLY A 11 16.82 2.12 -10.94
N GLU A 12 16.78 0.93 -10.35
CA GLU A 12 16.68 -0.34 -11.08
C GLU A 12 15.31 -0.96 -10.81
N ARG A 13 14.57 -1.24 -11.87
CA ARG A 13 13.27 -1.90 -11.75
C ARG A 13 13.48 -3.38 -11.43
N TRP A 14 12.73 -3.88 -10.45
CA TRP A 14 12.69 -5.31 -10.18
C TRP A 14 12.07 -6.13 -11.32
N LYS A 15 12.64 -7.33 -11.56
CA LYS A 15 12.15 -8.26 -12.58
C LYS A 15 10.80 -8.88 -12.21
N GLN A 16 10.53 -9.01 -10.92
CA GLN A 16 9.28 -9.54 -10.37
C GLN A 16 8.33 -8.40 -9.99
N SER A 17 7.03 -8.71 -9.98
CA SER A 17 5.98 -7.75 -9.68
C SER A 17 4.77 -8.46 -9.07
N TYR A 18 4.02 -7.78 -8.21
CA TYR A 18 2.68 -8.21 -7.82
C TYR A 18 1.75 -8.10 -9.03
N ARG A 19 1.09 -9.19 -9.41
CA ARG A 19 0.18 -9.27 -10.57
C ARG A 19 -1.21 -9.66 -10.11
N ASP A 20 -2.17 -9.38 -11.00
CA ASP A 20 -3.60 -9.70 -10.82
C ASP A 20 -4.24 -9.04 -9.58
N VAL A 21 -3.69 -7.89 -9.17
CA VAL A 21 -4.24 -7.04 -8.12
C VAL A 21 -5.21 -6.01 -8.72
N LYS A 22 -6.32 -5.75 -8.04
CA LYS A 22 -7.27 -4.69 -8.45
C LYS A 22 -7.04 -3.46 -7.59
N ILE A 23 -6.10 -2.62 -8.01
CA ILE A 23 -5.80 -1.35 -7.33
C ILE A 23 -6.83 -0.30 -7.77
N SER A 24 -7.39 0.43 -6.82
CA SER A 24 -8.33 1.51 -7.13
C SER A 24 -7.59 2.69 -7.79
N ALA A 25 -8.17 3.22 -8.87
CA ALA A 25 -7.63 4.37 -9.61
C ALA A 25 -8.20 5.72 -9.15
N LYS A 26 -8.87 5.76 -7.98
CA LYS A 26 -9.44 7.00 -7.44
C LYS A 26 -8.33 8.01 -7.11
N PRO A 27 -8.47 9.27 -7.52
CA PRO A 27 -7.48 10.30 -7.19
C PRO A 27 -7.50 10.57 -5.68
N THR A 28 -6.32 10.66 -5.09
CA THR A 28 -6.12 11.02 -3.69
C THR A 28 -5.07 12.13 -3.59
N GLN A 29 -4.98 12.79 -2.44
CA GLN A 29 -3.92 13.78 -2.15
C GLN A 29 -2.65 13.12 -1.57
N SER A 30 -2.70 11.82 -1.27
CA SER A 30 -1.59 11.05 -0.72
C SER A 30 -0.81 10.33 -1.82
N CYS A 31 0.21 9.56 -1.43
CA CYS A 31 0.91 8.66 -2.33
C CYS A 31 0.06 7.44 -2.77
N GLY A 32 -1.04 7.16 -2.07
CA GLY A 32 -2.00 6.10 -2.41
C GLY A 32 -1.58 4.66 -2.09
N LEU A 33 -0.35 4.43 -1.62
CA LEU A 33 0.19 3.11 -1.25
C LEU A 33 0.97 3.23 0.06
N ALA A 34 0.99 2.17 0.87
CA ALA A 34 1.82 2.13 2.07
C ALA A 34 2.59 0.80 2.13
N ALA A 35 3.80 0.82 2.68
CA ALA A 35 4.58 -0.39 2.89
C ALA A 35 5.41 -0.29 4.17
N ASN A 36 5.70 -1.43 4.77
CA ASN A 36 6.71 -1.56 5.83
C ASN A 36 7.63 -2.74 5.52
N GLY A 37 8.41 -3.22 6.50
CA GLY A 37 9.33 -4.35 6.29
C GLY A 37 8.67 -5.71 6.02
N GLN A 38 7.34 -5.83 6.14
CA GLN A 38 6.62 -7.11 6.05
C GLN A 38 5.43 -7.07 5.08
N PHE A 39 4.77 -5.92 4.91
CA PHE A 39 3.52 -5.80 4.17
C PHE A 39 3.52 -4.61 3.21
N LEU A 40 2.73 -4.76 2.14
CA LEU A 40 2.31 -3.75 1.19
C LEU A 40 0.79 -3.56 1.33
N ALA A 41 0.33 -2.33 1.48
CA ALA A 41 -1.08 -1.95 1.53
C ALA A 41 -1.45 -1.03 0.35
N PHE A 42 -2.61 -1.28 -0.24
CA PHE A 42 -3.13 -0.51 -1.38
C PHE A 42 -4.67 -0.50 -1.38
N PRO A 43 -5.31 0.54 -1.96
CA PRO A 43 -6.76 0.59 -2.04
C PRO A 43 -7.24 -0.46 -3.05
N TRP A 44 -8.16 -1.32 -2.62
CA TRP A 44 -8.76 -2.31 -3.50
C TRP A 44 -9.92 -1.70 -4.27
N ASP A 45 -9.98 -1.91 -5.58
CA ASP A 45 -11.04 -1.37 -6.42
C ASP A 45 -12.38 -2.05 -6.15
N VAL A 46 -13.37 -1.25 -5.77
CA VAL A 46 -14.71 -1.69 -5.36
C VAL A 46 -15.75 -0.71 -5.88
N GLY A 47 -16.93 -1.23 -6.22
CA GLY A 47 -18.04 -0.41 -6.73
C GLY A 47 -18.67 0.54 -5.70
N GLY A 48 -18.48 0.29 -4.40
CA GLY A 48 -19.00 1.13 -3.33
C GLY A 48 -18.23 0.92 -2.02
N GLY A 49 -18.19 1.96 -1.18
CA GLY A 49 -17.39 1.98 0.04
C GLY A 49 -15.89 2.13 -0.19
N GLY A 50 -15.12 1.74 0.82
CA GLY A 50 -13.66 1.70 0.81
C GLY A 50 -13.14 0.36 1.31
N MET A 51 -12.18 -0.19 0.58
CA MET A 51 -11.51 -1.44 0.91
C MET A 51 -10.02 -1.26 0.76
N VAL A 52 -9.26 -1.81 1.71
CA VAL A 52 -7.79 -1.85 1.66
C VAL A 52 -7.35 -3.29 1.53
N ALA A 53 -6.48 -3.57 0.57
CA ALA A 53 -5.81 -4.85 0.45
C ALA A 53 -4.42 -4.77 1.10
N VAL A 54 -4.07 -5.78 1.88
CA VAL A 54 -2.77 -5.93 2.54
C VAL A 54 -2.14 -7.25 2.09
N THR A 55 -0.92 -7.17 1.58
CA THR A 55 -0.19 -8.28 0.99
C THR A 55 1.19 -8.41 1.65
N PRO A 56 1.61 -9.62 2.07
CA PRO A 56 2.98 -9.88 2.48
C PRO A 56 4.02 -9.61 1.37
N LEU A 57 5.16 -9.03 1.72
CA LEU A 57 6.21 -8.68 0.73
C LEU A 57 6.91 -9.89 0.10
N ASP A 58 6.83 -11.06 0.72
CA ASP A 58 7.43 -12.32 0.26
C ASP A 58 6.56 -13.04 -0.80
N VAL A 59 5.30 -12.64 -0.97
CA VAL A 59 4.35 -13.26 -1.93
C VAL A 59 4.30 -12.45 -3.23
N VAL A 60 5.43 -12.40 -3.94
CA VAL A 60 5.54 -11.70 -5.24
C VAL A 60 5.19 -12.63 -6.39
N GLY A 61 4.34 -12.18 -7.32
CA GLY A 61 4.05 -12.90 -8.56
C GLY A 61 2.60 -12.89 -8.97
N ARG A 62 2.17 -14.00 -9.57
CA ARG A 62 0.81 -14.27 -10.09
C ARG A 62 0.13 -15.13 -9.03
N ASP A 63 -0.93 -14.64 -8.38
CA ASP A 63 -1.53 -15.12 -7.12
C ASP A 63 -1.07 -14.38 -5.85
N THR A 64 -1.12 -13.06 -5.91
CA THR A 64 -0.85 -12.18 -4.77
C THR A 64 -1.92 -12.37 -3.69
N LYS A 65 -1.62 -13.16 -2.66
CA LYS A 65 -2.53 -13.39 -1.52
C LYS A 65 -2.66 -12.12 -0.69
N SER A 66 -3.79 -11.44 -0.86
CA SER A 66 -4.08 -10.18 -0.18
C SER A 66 -5.23 -10.37 0.80
N ILE A 67 -5.04 -9.96 2.05
CA ILE A 67 -6.14 -9.80 3.02
C ILE A 67 -6.88 -8.52 2.68
N LYS A 68 -8.21 -8.55 2.71
CA LYS A 68 -9.06 -7.40 2.36
C LYS A 68 -9.75 -6.86 3.60
N LEU A 69 -9.34 -5.67 4.03
CA LEU A 69 -9.92 -4.92 5.14
C LEU A 69 -11.09 -4.09 4.63
N LYS A 70 -12.23 -4.20 5.32
CA LYS A 70 -13.47 -3.45 5.05
C LYS A 70 -13.86 -2.67 6.30
N GLY A 71 -14.65 -1.62 6.11
CA GLY A 71 -15.20 -0.81 7.21
C GLY A 71 -15.51 0.61 6.78
N HIS A 72 -14.76 1.14 5.82
CA HIS A 72 -15.01 2.45 5.25
C HIS A 72 -16.26 2.44 4.36
N THR A 73 -17.13 3.42 4.59
CA THR A 73 -18.36 3.67 3.81
C THR A 73 -18.08 4.43 2.52
N SER A 74 -16.84 4.89 2.31
CA SER A 74 -16.42 5.73 1.20
C SER A 74 -14.96 5.46 0.79
N GLY A 75 -14.43 6.17 -0.21
CA GLY A 75 -13.12 5.90 -0.79
C GLY A 75 -11.96 6.07 0.20
N ILE A 76 -10.95 5.21 0.07
CA ILE A 76 -9.70 5.33 0.84
C ILE A 76 -8.89 6.49 0.27
N MET A 77 -8.44 7.39 1.15
CA MET A 77 -7.70 8.60 0.81
C MET A 77 -6.23 8.54 1.23
N ASP A 78 -5.92 7.88 2.35
CA ASP A 78 -4.55 7.73 2.82
C ASP A 78 -4.40 6.48 3.69
N MET A 79 -3.17 5.96 3.76
CA MET A 79 -2.83 4.78 4.54
C MET A 79 -1.41 4.89 5.08
N ILE A 80 -1.20 4.50 6.33
CA ILE A 80 0.15 4.49 6.94
C ILE A 80 0.28 3.34 7.94
N PHE A 81 1.38 2.59 7.82
CA PHE A 81 1.72 1.57 8.82
C PHE A 81 2.32 2.23 10.06
N ASN A 82 2.06 1.65 11.23
CA ASN A 82 2.74 2.04 12.46
C ASN A 82 4.24 1.69 12.36
N GLU A 83 5.10 2.62 12.76
CA GLU A 83 6.57 2.47 12.66
C GLU A 83 7.13 1.40 13.61
N PHE A 84 6.46 1.13 14.73
CA PHE A 84 6.92 0.21 15.77
C PHE A 84 6.20 -1.13 15.77
N VAL A 85 4.95 -1.14 15.29
CA VAL A 85 4.09 -2.33 15.28
C VAL A 85 3.68 -2.64 13.84
N PRO A 86 4.40 -3.53 13.13
CA PRO A 86 4.21 -3.77 11.70
C PRO A 86 2.80 -4.20 11.28
N ASN A 87 2.04 -4.79 12.20
CA ASN A 87 0.69 -5.31 11.95
C ASN A 87 -0.42 -4.26 12.14
N VAL A 88 -0.06 -3.02 12.49
CA VAL A 88 -1.02 -1.94 12.71
C VAL A 88 -0.97 -0.99 11.51
N LEU A 89 -2.13 -0.81 10.88
CA LEU A 89 -2.34 0.07 9.73
C LEU A 89 -3.43 1.09 10.07
N ALA A 90 -3.14 2.36 9.87
CA ALA A 90 -4.13 3.44 9.93
C ALA A 90 -4.58 3.80 8.51
N THR A 91 -5.88 4.04 8.33
CA THR A 91 -6.50 4.31 7.04
C THR A 91 -7.47 5.49 7.15
N ALA A 92 -7.41 6.41 6.20
CA ALA A 92 -8.31 7.57 6.13
C ALA A 92 -9.27 7.42 4.94
N SER A 93 -10.51 7.89 5.10
CA SER A 93 -11.51 7.94 4.04
C SER A 93 -12.18 9.32 3.97
N ASP A 94 -12.79 9.63 2.84
CA ASP A 94 -13.52 10.89 2.58
C ASP A 94 -14.91 11.00 3.22
N GLY A 95 -15.39 9.91 3.84
CA GLY A 95 -16.71 9.82 4.45
C GLY A 95 -16.77 10.49 5.81
N TRP A 96 -17.94 11.09 6.09
CA TRP A 96 -18.31 11.65 7.40
C TRP A 96 -18.75 10.56 8.37
#